data_AF-A0A831XNI9-F1
#
_entry.id   AF-A0A831XNI9-F1
#
_cell.length_a   1.000
_cell.length_b   1.000
_cell.length_c   1.000
_cell.angle_alpha   90.00
_cell.angle_beta   90.00
_cell.angle_gamma   90.00
#
_symmetry.space_group_name_H-M   'P 1'
#
loop_
_entity.id
_entity.type
_entity.pdbx_description
1 polymer ?
#
loop_
_entity_poly.entity_id
_entity_poly.type
_entity_poly.pdbx_seq_one_letter_code
_entity_poly.pdbx_strand_id
1 'polypeptide(L)' 'HSLEDRRVKRFLRASGLRVLTKKPLTPSPEEVARNPRARSAKLRAAEKEGA' A
#
# COMPACT_ATOMS: atom_id res chain seq x y z
N HIS A 1 -3.88 -3.72 -8.87
CA HIS A 1 -3.12 -4.46 -9.91
C HIS A 1 -1.60 -4.25 -9.75
N SER A 2 -0.72 -5.14 -10.25
CA SER A 2 0.73 -5.11 -9.94
C SER A 2 1.48 -3.88 -10.48
N LEU A 3 1.08 -3.35 -11.65
CA LEU A 3 1.68 -2.13 -12.20
C LEU A 3 1.34 -0.88 -11.36
N GLU A 4 0.11 -0.79 -10.86
CA GLU A 4 -0.33 0.31 -10.00
C GLU A 4 0.45 0.32 -8.68
N ASP A 5 0.58 -0.83 -8.02
CA ASP A 5 1.37 -0.97 -6.77
C ASP A 5 2.83 -0.52 -6.97
N ARG A 6 3.42 -0.83 -8.13
CA ARG A 6 4.77 -0.37 -8.49
C ARG A 6 4.82 1.16 -8.65
N ARG A 7 3.82 1.78 -9.29
CA ARG A 7 3.72 3.23 -9.43
C ARG A 7 3.61 3.92 -8.06
N VAL A 8 2.73 3.43 -7.19
CA VAL A 8 2.56 3.97 -5.83
C VAL A 8 3.85 3.83 -5.03
N LYS A 9 4.52 2.66 -5.07
CA LYS A 9 5.81 2.45 -4.41
C LYS A 9 6.87 3.46 -4.87
N ARG A 10 6.98 3.70 -6.18
CA ARG A 10 7.96 4.64 -6.74
C ARG A 10 7.62 6.07 -6.34
N PHE A 11 6.35 6.45 -6.43
CA PHE A 11 5.86 7.78 -6.04
C PHE A 11 6.19 8.08 -4.58
N LEU A 12 5.77 7.22 -3.64
CA LEU A 12 5.99 7.44 -2.20
C LEU A 12 7.47 7.52 -1.82
N ARG A 13 8.36 6.86 -2.56
CA ARG A 13 9.82 6.96 -2.35
C ARG A 13 10.41 8.26 -2.88
N ALA A 14 9.83 8.82 -3.95
CA ALA A 14 10.32 10.03 -4.59
C ALA A 14 9.65 11.31 -4.04
N SER A 15 8.56 11.20 -3.28
CA SER A 15 7.73 12.32 -2.86
C SER A 15 8.24 13.09 -1.64
N GLY A 16 9.39 12.71 -1.06
CA GLY A 16 9.90 13.33 0.17
C GLY A 16 9.02 13.11 1.41
N LEU A 17 8.03 12.20 1.33
CA LEU A 17 7.15 11.84 2.43
C LEU A 17 7.81 10.77 3.29
N ARG A 18 7.49 10.75 4.59
CA ARG A 18 7.91 9.67 5.47
C ARG A 18 7.11 8.41 5.16
N VAL A 19 7.74 7.43 4.53
CA VAL A 19 7.11 6.14 4.21
C VAL A 19 6.87 5.35 5.50
N LEU A 20 5.60 5.14 5.86
CA LEU A 20 5.21 4.37 7.04
C LEU A 20 5.26 2.85 6.76
N THR A 21 4.84 2.44 5.56
CA THR A 21 4.77 1.02 5.18
C THR A 21 5.89 0.64 4.21
N LYS A 22 6.99 0.08 4.71
CA LYS A 22 8.12 -0.39 3.86
C LYS A 22 7.69 -1.54 2.92
N LYS A 23 6.86 -2.46 3.42
CA LYS A 23 6.17 -3.51 2.66
C LYS A 23 4.67 -3.16 2.61
N PRO A 24 3.96 -3.46 1.51
CA PRO A 24 2.52 -3.23 1.45
C PRO A 24 1.81 -4.12 2.48
N LEU A 25 0.78 -3.59 3.12
CA LEU A 25 -0.12 -4.39 3.94
C LEU A 25 -1.10 -5.15 3.02
N THR A 26 -1.24 -6.45 3.26
CA THR A 26 -2.13 -7.35 2.52
C THR A 26 -3.29 -7.77 3.42
N PRO A 27 -4.46 -8.09 2.85
CA PRO A 27 -5.59 -8.56 3.64
C PRO A 27 -5.25 -9.88 4.35
N SER A 28 -5.90 -10.10 5.49
CA SER A 28 -5.89 -11.36 6.21
C SER A 28 -6.66 -12.46 5.46
N PRO A 29 -6.39 -13.75 5.73
CA PRO A 29 -7.16 -14.85 5.16
C PRO A 29 -8.66 -14.74 5.42
N GLU A 30 -9.07 -14.28 6.61
CA GLU A 30 -10.46 -14.11 7.01
C GLU A 30 -11.15 -12.99 6.22
N GLU A 31 -10.43 -11.90 5.93
CA GLU A 31 -10.93 -10.84 5.05
C GLU A 31 -11.07 -11.31 3.61
N VAL A 32 -10.14 -12.12 3.11
CA VAL A 32 -10.23 -12.69 1.76
C VAL A 32 -11.38 -13.69 1.66
N ALA A 33 -11.64 -14.49 2.70
CA ALA A 33 -12.77 -15.41 2.74
C ALA A 33 -14.11 -14.66 2.72
N ARG A 34 -14.23 -13.56 3.47
CA ARG A 34 -15.45 -12.71 3.49
C ARG A 34 -15.58 -11.83 2.25
N ASN A 35 -14.46 -11.39 1.66
CA ASN A 35 -14.44 -10.56 0.46
C ASN A 35 -13.33 -11.03 -0.50
N PRO A 36 -13.64 -11.95 -1.43
CA PRO A 36 -12.66 -12.47 -2.40
C PRO A 36 -12.00 -11.39 -3.28
N ARG A 37 -12.68 -10.25 -3.50
CA ARG A 37 -12.11 -9.13 -4.27
C ARG A 37 -10.95 -8.46 -3.55
N ALA A 38 -10.89 -8.56 -2.21
CA ALA A 38 -9.81 -8.01 -1.41
C ALA A 38 -8.47 -8.73 -1.62
N ARG A 39 -8.45 -9.97 -2.13
CA ARG A 39 -7.25 -10.83 -2.27
C ARG A 39 -6.03 -10.13 -2.91
N SER A 40 -6.27 -9.17 -3.80
CA SER A 40 -5.20 -8.45 -4.51
C SER A 40 -4.88 -7.06 -3.95
N ALA A 41 -5.56 -6.65 -2.89
CA ALA A 41 -5.37 -5.36 -2.24
C ALA A 41 -3.98 -5.25 -1.61
N LYS A 42 -3.37 -4.08 -1.78
CA LYS A 42 -2.04 -3.74 -1.25
C LYS A 42 -2.11 -2.32 -0.72
N LEU A 43 -2.12 -2.16 0.59
CA LEU A 43 -2.17 -0.86 1.23
C LEU A 43 -0.75 -0.31 1.43
N ARG A 44 -0.55 0.95 1.05
CA ARG A 44 0.68 1.71 1.29
C ARG A 44 0.33 3.06 1.89
N ALA A 45 1.06 3.45 2.94
CA ALA A 45 0.89 4.72 3.61
C ALA A 45 2.22 5.47 3.73
N ALA A 46 2.13 6.79 3.62
CA ALA A 46 3.19 7.71 3.94
C ALA A 46 2.59 8.94 4.61
N GLU A 47 3.40 9.60 5.42
CA GLU A 47 3.02 10.79 6.17
C GLU A 47 3.80 11.98 5.63
N LYS A 48 3.13 13.13 5.56
CA LYS A 48 3.82 14.41 5.35
C LYS A 48 4.29 14.88 6.71
N GLU A 49 5.59 14.83 6.95
CA GLU A 49 6.17 15.55 8.08
C GLU A 49 5.97 17.04 7.84
N GLY A 50 5.52 17.75 8.88
CA GLY A 50 4.90 19.06 8.79
C GLY A 50 5.70 20.13 8.04
N ALA A 51 4.93 21.05 7.45
CA ALA A 51 5.36 22.43 7.18
C ALA A 51 5.49 23.21 8.49
#